data_AF-A0AA35G7C1-F1
#
_entry.id   AF-A0AA35G7C1-F1
#
_cell.length_a   1.000
_cell.length_b   1.000
_cell.length_c   1.000
_cell.angle_alpha   90.00
_cell.angle_beta   90.00
_cell.angle_gamma   90.00
#
_symmetry.space_group_name_H-M   'P 1'
#
loop_
_entity.id
_entity.type
_entity.pdbx_description
1 polymer ?
#
loop_
_entity_poly.entity_id
_entity_poly.type
_entity_poly.pdbx_seq_one_letter_code
_entity_poly.pdbx_strand_id
1 'polypeptide(L)'
;MPNFKVFNDQASALLAQVSNPTAASLLAQVSNPTPASLLAQVSNPTAASLLAQVSNPTAASLLAQVSNPTAASLLAQVSNPTAASLLAQVSNPTPASLLAQVSNPTPASLLAQVSNPTPASLQVQVSNPTAASLLAAVTLEDRRTADSLTNVADTGDTTFKDAVVVDVLEFSTVTFAARNAGTSNSALVRLQLSADSVLFDTDTTGTITLAPTTQFFFVPYKFVKYAKIQYASQTAALTTSLSIFLQAHV
;
A
#
# COMPACT_ATOMS: atom_id res chain seq x y z
N MET A 1 -23.23 -18.58 13.67
CA MET A 1 -24.32 -18.19 12.75
C MET A 1 -23.82 -17.03 11.90
N PRO A 2 -24.02 -17.02 10.57
CA PRO A 2 -23.72 -15.85 9.76
C PRO A 2 -24.69 -14.71 10.15
N ASN A 3 -24.15 -13.55 10.51
CA ASN A 3 -24.95 -12.36 10.80
C ASN A 3 -25.31 -11.69 9.48
N PHE A 4 -26.40 -12.16 8.86
CA PHE A 4 -26.98 -11.58 7.66
C PHE A 4 -28.13 -10.66 8.05
N LYS A 5 -28.02 -9.37 7.73
CA LYS A 5 -29.12 -8.43 7.92
C LYS A 5 -29.39 -7.71 6.60
N VAL A 6 -30.61 -7.88 6.08
CA VAL A 6 -31.13 -7.17 4.90
C VAL A 6 -32.20 -6.22 5.36
N PHE A 7 -32.05 -4.95 5.01
CA PHE A 7 -33.03 -3.91 5.30
C PHE A 7 -33.55 -3.33 4.00
N ASN A 8 -34.87 -3.35 3.86
CA ASN A 8 -35.61 -2.82 2.72
C ASN A 8 -36.84 -2.09 3.26
N ASP A 9 -36.65 -0.89 3.82
CA ASP A 9 -37.75 -0.03 4.25
C ASP A 9 -37.34 1.47 4.19
N GLN A 10 -38.33 2.36 4.32
CA GLN A 10 -38.20 3.84 4.45
C GLN A 10 -37.42 4.31 5.70
N ALA A 11 -36.73 3.41 6.40
CA ALA A 11 -36.12 3.63 7.69
C ALA A 11 -35.10 4.76 7.60
N SER A 12 -35.37 5.80 8.40
CA SER A 12 -34.51 6.97 8.46
C SER A 12 -33.18 6.71 9.17
N ALA A 13 -33.04 5.57 9.85
CA ALA A 13 -31.81 5.15 10.51
C ALA A 13 -31.69 3.61 10.61
N LEU A 14 -30.50 3.09 10.33
CA LEU A 14 -30.12 1.72 10.63
C LEU A 14 -28.80 1.66 11.41
N LEU A 15 -28.78 0.82 12.44
CA LEU A 15 -27.60 0.50 13.24
C LEU A 15 -27.33 -1.01 13.23
N ALA A 16 -26.11 -1.39 12.86
CA ALA A 16 -25.61 -2.75 12.98
C ALA A 16 -24.27 -2.76 13.72
N GLN A 17 -24.21 -3.48 14.83
CA GLN A 17 -22.97 -3.76 15.56
C GLN A 17 -22.78 -5.27 15.67
N VAL A 18 -21.62 -5.76 15.27
CA VAL A 18 -21.30 -7.20 15.26
C VAL A 18 -19.86 -7.39 15.76
N SER A 19 -19.65 -8.34 16.67
CA SER A 19 -18.33 -8.65 17.23
C SER A 19 -18.02 -10.14 17.11
N ASN A 20 -16.80 -10.45 16.69
CA ASN A 20 -16.26 -11.80 16.48
C ASN A 20 -17.12 -12.73 15.60
N PRO A 21 -17.70 -12.28 14.46
CA PRO A 21 -18.43 -13.18 13.59
C PRO A 21 -17.48 -13.98 12.71
N THR A 22 -17.85 -15.20 12.33
CA THR A 22 -17.17 -15.87 11.21
C THR A 22 -17.42 -15.10 9.91
N ALA A 23 -18.67 -14.69 9.66
CA ALA A 23 -19.03 -13.84 8.53
C ALA A 23 -20.06 -12.80 8.96
N ALA A 24 -19.85 -11.55 8.53
CA ALA A 24 -20.79 -10.46 8.68
C ALA A 24 -21.14 -9.89 7.31
N SER A 25 -22.43 -9.93 6.97
CA SER A 25 -22.94 -9.39 5.73
C SER A 25 -24.10 -8.44 6.02
N LEU A 26 -23.92 -7.17 5.68
CA LEU A 26 -24.95 -6.14 5.83
C LEU A 26 -25.36 -5.63 4.44
N LEU A 27 -26.66 -5.68 4.17
CA LEU A 27 -27.26 -5.08 2.98
C LEU A 27 -28.32 -4.07 3.41
N ALA A 28 -28.16 -2.83 2.98
CA ALA A 28 -29.15 -1.78 3.18
C ALA A 28 -29.52 -1.16 1.83
N GLN A 29 -30.82 -1.17 1.51
CA GLN A 29 -31.38 -0.49 0.36
C GLN A 29 -32.48 0.45 0.83
N VAL A 30 -32.32 1.74 0.54
CA VAL A 30 -33.25 2.80 0.98
C VAL A 30 -33.61 3.68 -0.20
N SER A 31 -34.89 3.97 -0.38
CA SER A 31 -35.40 4.81 -1.48
C SER A 31 -36.29 5.94 -0.96
N ASN A 32 -36.00 7.17 -1.39
CA ASN A 32 -36.69 8.40 -1.02
C ASN A 32 -36.74 8.73 0.50
N PRO A 33 -35.67 8.52 1.29
CA PRO A 33 -35.71 8.78 2.73
C PRO A 33 -35.58 10.27 3.07
N THR A 34 -36.14 10.65 4.21
CA THR A 34 -36.14 12.02 4.73
C THR A 34 -35.92 12.01 6.26
N PRO A 35 -34.67 11.90 6.78
CA PRO A 35 -33.34 11.62 6.19
C PRO A 35 -32.97 10.11 6.18
N ALA A 36 -31.78 9.73 5.68
CA ALA A 36 -31.20 8.38 5.83
C ALA A 36 -29.85 8.38 6.56
N SER A 37 -29.74 7.56 7.60
CA SER A 37 -28.50 7.32 8.35
C SER A 37 -28.19 5.83 8.44
N LEU A 38 -26.99 5.43 8.05
CA LEU A 38 -26.53 4.05 8.12
C LEU A 38 -25.26 3.97 8.95
N LEU A 39 -25.28 3.22 10.05
CA LEU A 39 -24.11 2.93 10.87
C LEU A 39 -23.89 1.43 10.96
N ALA A 40 -22.71 0.99 10.53
CA ALA A 40 -22.28 -0.38 10.63
C ALA A 40 -20.89 -0.50 11.23
N GLN A 41 -20.77 -1.28 12.30
CA GLN A 41 -19.50 -1.56 12.97
C GLN A 41 -19.33 -3.07 13.10
N VAL A 42 -18.21 -3.58 12.59
CA VAL A 42 -17.86 -5.00 12.64
C VAL A 42 -16.45 -5.15 13.21
N SER A 43 -16.30 -5.94 14.27
CA SER A 43 -15.01 -6.18 14.92
C SER A 43 -14.61 -7.65 14.86
N ASN A 44 -13.36 -7.91 14.49
CA ASN A 44 -12.73 -9.23 14.35
C ASN A 44 -13.52 -10.25 13.51
N PRO A 45 -14.04 -9.89 12.31
CA PRO A 45 -14.66 -10.87 11.43
C PRO A 45 -13.61 -11.71 10.70
N THR A 46 -13.91 -12.96 10.35
CA THR A 46 -13.12 -13.61 9.28
C THR A 46 -13.42 -12.93 7.94
N ALA A 47 -14.69 -12.75 7.60
CA ALA A 47 -15.11 -12.01 6.42
C ALA A 47 -16.18 -10.96 6.74
N ALA A 48 -16.02 -9.75 6.21
CA ALA A 48 -17.01 -8.68 6.27
C ALA A 48 -17.37 -8.14 4.88
N SER A 49 -18.66 -8.08 4.60
CA SER A 49 -19.21 -7.46 3.39
C SER A 49 -20.31 -6.48 3.78
N LEU A 50 -20.14 -5.20 3.43
CA LEU A 50 -21.14 -4.17 3.69
C LEU A 50 -21.53 -3.51 2.37
N LEU A 51 -22.81 -3.59 2.03
CA LEU A 51 -23.40 -2.95 0.87
C LEU A 51 -24.51 -2.00 1.30
N ALA A 52 -24.38 -0.73 0.91
CA ALA A 52 -25.36 0.30 1.14
C ALA A 52 -25.72 1.02 -0.15
N GLN A 53 -27.01 1.08 -0.46
CA GLN A 53 -27.54 1.79 -1.62
C GLN A 53 -28.67 2.72 -1.17
N VAL A 54 -28.51 4.01 -1.45
CA VAL A 54 -29.50 5.04 -1.08
C VAL A 54 -29.88 5.86 -2.31
N SER A 55 -31.17 5.93 -2.62
CA SER A 55 -31.69 6.66 -3.78
C SER A 55 -32.59 7.81 -3.34
N ASN A 56 -32.39 8.99 -3.93
CA ASN A 56 -33.15 10.23 -3.72
C ASN A 56 -33.32 10.66 -2.24
N PRO A 57 -32.28 10.65 -1.39
CA PRO A 57 -32.40 11.13 -0.02
C PRO A 57 -32.40 12.66 0.04
N THR A 58 -33.11 13.26 1.01
CA THR A 58 -32.80 14.66 1.37
C THR A 58 -31.41 14.76 1.98
N ALA A 59 -31.06 13.86 2.90
CA ALA A 59 -29.71 13.75 3.42
C ALA A 59 -29.33 12.28 3.62
N ALA A 60 -28.11 11.92 3.25
CA ALA A 60 -27.55 10.59 3.45
C ALA A 60 -26.25 10.67 4.26
N SER A 61 -26.20 9.95 5.38
CA SER A 61 -24.99 9.74 6.16
C SER A 61 -24.72 8.25 6.28
N LEU A 62 -23.59 7.79 5.73
CA LEU A 62 -23.19 6.39 5.76
C LEU A 62 -21.84 6.27 6.47
N LEU A 63 -21.80 5.50 7.55
CA LEU A 63 -20.61 5.18 8.31
C LEU A 63 -20.44 3.66 8.39
N ALA A 64 -19.34 3.16 7.84
CA ALA A 64 -18.95 1.76 7.94
C ALA A 64 -17.55 1.65 8.55
N GLN A 65 -17.42 0.89 9.62
CA GLN A 65 -16.15 0.62 10.29
C GLN A 65 -15.95 -0.89 10.43
N VAL A 66 -14.80 -1.39 9.97
CA VAL A 66 -14.40 -2.80 10.14
C VAL A 66 -13.01 -2.87 10.75
N SER A 67 -12.87 -3.57 11.87
CA SER A 67 -11.59 -3.70 12.57
C SER A 67 -11.14 -5.16 12.62
N ASN A 68 -9.86 -5.39 12.31
CA ASN A 68 -9.18 -6.68 12.27
C ASN A 68 -9.91 -7.77 11.44
N PRO A 69 -10.37 -7.48 10.21
CA PRO A 69 -10.93 -8.52 9.37
C PRO A 69 -9.83 -9.39 8.75
N THR A 70 -10.08 -10.68 8.53
CA THR A 70 -9.25 -11.40 7.54
C THR A 70 -9.52 -10.85 6.15
N ALA A 71 -10.79 -10.65 5.76
CA ALA A 71 -11.14 -9.98 4.50
C ALA A 71 -12.29 -8.99 4.68
N ALA A 72 -12.21 -7.81 4.05
CA ALA A 72 -13.26 -6.80 4.09
C ALA A 72 -13.60 -6.21 2.70
N SER A 73 -14.89 -6.08 2.42
CA SER A 73 -15.42 -5.38 1.25
C SER A 73 -16.51 -4.40 1.67
N LEU A 74 -16.34 -3.12 1.37
CA LEU A 74 -17.30 -2.07 1.67
C LEU A 74 -17.70 -1.36 0.37
N LEU A 75 -18.99 -1.39 0.05
CA LEU A 75 -19.56 -0.70 -1.09
C LEU A 75 -20.70 0.22 -0.63
N ALA A 76 -20.58 1.50 -0.95
CA ALA A 76 -21.61 2.49 -0.66
C ALA A 76 -21.93 3.34 -1.89
N GLN A 77 -23.21 3.41 -2.24
CA GLN A 77 -23.71 4.16 -3.40
C GLN A 77 -24.86 5.07 -2.98
N VAL A 78 -24.77 6.35 -3.35
CA VAL A 78 -25.85 7.32 -3.12
C VAL A 78 -26.19 8.05 -4.43
N SER A 79 -27.46 8.06 -4.80
CA SER A 79 -27.95 8.69 -6.03
C SER A 79 -28.93 9.81 -5.74
N ASN A 80 -28.74 10.96 -6.39
CA ASN A 80 -29.57 12.17 -6.28
C ASN A 80 -29.80 12.70 -4.85
N PRO A 81 -28.77 12.82 -3.99
CA PRO A 81 -28.95 13.40 -2.66
C PRO A 81 -29.04 14.92 -2.71
N THR A 82 -29.82 15.55 -1.82
CA THR A 82 -29.57 16.97 -1.54
C THR A 82 -28.22 17.12 -0.84
N ALA A 83 -27.90 16.27 0.15
CA ALA A 83 -26.56 16.19 0.74
C ALA A 83 -26.12 14.75 1.06
N ALA A 84 -24.83 14.45 0.85
CA ALA A 84 -24.27 13.13 1.16
C ALA A 84 -22.94 13.21 1.92
N SER A 85 -22.82 12.37 2.96
CA SER A 85 -21.58 12.11 3.68
C SER A 85 -21.35 10.62 3.77
N LEU A 86 -20.20 10.15 3.27
CA LEU A 86 -19.78 8.76 3.36
C LEU A 86 -18.43 8.66 4.06
N LEU A 87 -18.38 7.85 5.11
CA LEU A 87 -17.16 7.51 5.82
C LEU A 87 -17.04 5.99 5.88
N ALA A 88 -15.96 5.47 5.32
CA ALA A 88 -15.65 4.06 5.36
C ALA A 88 -14.23 3.85 5.86
N GLN A 89 -14.08 3.08 6.94
CA GLN A 89 -12.80 2.82 7.60
C GLN A 89 -12.59 1.33 7.78
N VAL A 90 -11.41 0.84 7.42
CA VAL A 90 -10.99 -0.54 7.69
C VAL A 90 -9.61 -0.55 8.32
N SER A 91 -9.44 -1.24 9.43
CA SER A 91 -8.16 -1.32 10.15
C SER A 91 -7.67 -2.78 10.23
N ASN A 92 -6.38 -2.98 9.95
CA ASN A 92 -5.67 -4.27 9.94
C ASN A 92 -6.30 -5.38 9.07
N PRO A 93 -6.66 -5.14 7.79
CA PRO A 93 -7.24 -6.17 6.93
C PRO A 93 -6.20 -7.03 6.19
N THR A 94 -6.59 -8.23 5.76
CA THR A 94 -5.73 -9.16 5.01
C THR A 94 -6.44 -9.85 3.81
N PRO A 95 -7.23 -9.20 2.91
CA PRO A 95 -7.13 -7.84 2.34
C PRO A 95 -8.38 -6.95 2.53
N ALA A 96 -8.36 -5.71 1.98
CA ALA A 96 -9.52 -4.81 1.95
C ALA A 96 -9.86 -4.21 0.56
N SER A 97 -11.15 -4.06 0.28
CA SER A 97 -11.68 -3.29 -0.85
C SER A 97 -12.74 -2.31 -0.39
N LEU A 98 -12.62 -1.05 -0.82
CA LEU A 98 -13.57 0.01 -0.52
C LEU A 98 -13.96 0.77 -1.78
N LEU A 99 -15.27 0.87 -2.01
CA LEU A 99 -15.86 1.65 -3.08
C LEU A 99 -16.95 2.57 -2.54
N ALA A 100 -16.77 3.87 -2.70
CA ALA A 100 -17.77 4.88 -2.38
C ALA A 100 -18.12 5.70 -3.62
N GLN A 101 -19.41 5.77 -3.97
CA GLN A 101 -19.90 6.49 -5.14
C GLN A 101 -21.08 7.39 -4.78
N VAL A 102 -21.05 8.64 -5.26
CA VAL A 102 -22.18 9.57 -5.19
C VAL A 102 -22.48 10.17 -6.56
N SER A 103 -23.76 10.20 -6.95
CA SER A 103 -24.21 10.79 -8.21
C SER A 103 -25.21 11.93 -7.98
N ASN A 104 -25.03 13.05 -8.67
CA ASN A 104 -25.87 14.25 -8.64
C ASN A 104 -26.09 14.89 -7.24
N PRO A 105 -25.05 15.13 -6.41
CA PRO A 105 -25.23 15.77 -5.10
C PRO A 105 -25.26 17.30 -5.15
N THR A 106 -25.94 17.92 -4.17
CA THR A 106 -25.91 19.39 -3.98
C THR A 106 -24.84 19.84 -2.97
N PRO A 107 -24.41 18.99 -2.01
CA PRO A 107 -22.96 18.71 -1.86
C PRO A 107 -22.63 17.26 -1.43
N ALA A 108 -21.37 16.83 -1.60
CA ALA A 108 -20.90 15.50 -1.16
C ALA A 108 -19.54 15.53 -0.44
N SER A 109 -19.40 14.73 0.62
CA SER A 109 -18.13 14.45 1.28
C SER A 109 -17.90 12.95 1.37
N LEU A 110 -16.80 12.45 0.79
CA LEU A 110 -16.45 11.04 0.82
C LEU A 110 -15.07 10.88 1.43
N LEU A 111 -14.99 10.07 2.49
CA LEU A 111 -13.76 9.67 3.15
C LEU A 111 -13.68 8.14 3.19
N ALA A 112 -12.64 7.59 2.55
CA ALA A 112 -12.34 6.17 2.61
C ALA A 112 -10.91 5.97 3.13
N GLN A 113 -10.78 5.23 4.24
CA GLN A 113 -9.50 5.00 4.90
C GLN A 113 -9.26 3.51 5.11
N VAL A 114 -8.05 3.05 4.81
CA VAL A 114 -7.57 1.73 5.20
C VAL A 114 -6.27 1.87 5.97
N SER A 115 -6.20 1.27 7.16
CA SER A 115 -4.99 1.25 7.99
C SER A 115 -4.41 -0.16 8.06
N ASN A 116 -3.09 -0.28 7.85
CA ASN A 116 -2.31 -1.53 7.90
C ASN A 116 -2.86 -2.71 7.08
N PRO A 117 -3.17 -2.53 5.79
CA PRO A 117 -3.64 -3.63 4.97
C PRO A 117 -2.52 -4.52 4.43
N THR A 118 -2.92 -5.75 4.11
CA THR A 118 -2.12 -6.67 3.29
C THR A 118 -3.03 -7.39 2.27
N PRO A 119 -3.20 -6.94 1.02
CA PRO A 119 -3.21 -5.59 0.40
C PRO A 119 -4.55 -4.81 0.53
N ALA A 120 -4.63 -3.59 -0.04
CA ALA A 120 -5.87 -2.79 -0.11
C ALA A 120 -6.16 -2.15 -1.48
N SER A 121 -7.45 -1.97 -1.79
CA SER A 121 -7.96 -1.19 -2.93
C SER A 121 -8.99 -0.16 -2.44
N LEU A 122 -8.88 1.07 -2.94
CA LEU A 122 -9.75 2.19 -2.60
C LEU A 122 -10.19 2.90 -3.87
N GLN A 123 -11.49 3.11 -4.02
CA GLN A 123 -12.06 3.91 -5.09
C GLN A 123 -13.17 4.82 -4.53
N VAL A 124 -13.04 6.11 -4.80
CA VAL A 124 -13.99 7.14 -4.37
C VAL A 124 -14.35 7.96 -5.59
N GLN A 125 -15.64 8.10 -5.87
CA GLN A 125 -16.14 8.81 -7.05
C GLN A 125 -17.33 9.69 -6.71
N VAL A 126 -17.34 10.91 -7.25
CA VAL A 126 -18.51 11.78 -7.25
C VAL A 126 -18.78 12.26 -8.68
N SER A 127 -19.99 12.05 -9.16
CA SER A 127 -20.44 12.43 -10.51
C SER A 127 -21.47 13.56 -10.43
N ASN A 128 -21.31 14.59 -11.27
CA ASN A 128 -22.18 15.78 -11.35
C ASN A 128 -22.44 16.50 -10.00
N PRO A 129 -21.42 16.81 -9.19
CA PRO A 129 -21.63 17.55 -7.95
C PRO A 129 -21.85 19.05 -8.18
N THR A 130 -22.64 19.67 -7.32
CA THR A 130 -22.55 21.13 -7.10
C THR A 130 -21.28 21.48 -6.31
N ALA A 131 -20.92 20.68 -5.31
CA ALA A 131 -19.66 20.74 -4.57
C ALA A 131 -19.27 19.36 -4.03
N ALA A 132 -17.97 19.03 -3.99
CA ALA A 132 -17.49 17.75 -3.52
C ALA A 132 -16.13 17.84 -2.79
N SER A 133 -15.98 17.05 -1.72
CA SER A 133 -14.72 16.77 -1.03
C SER A 133 -14.47 15.26 -1.04
N LEU A 134 -13.32 14.83 -1.55
CA LEU A 134 -12.94 13.43 -1.63
C LEU A 134 -11.58 13.23 -0.97
N LEU A 135 -11.49 12.24 -0.08
CA LEU A 135 -10.25 11.79 0.49
C LEU A 135 -10.24 10.25 0.54
N ALA A 136 -9.25 9.65 -0.13
CA ALA A 136 -8.95 8.24 -0.06
C ALA A 136 -7.53 8.10 0.48
N ALA A 137 -7.35 7.35 1.57
CA ALA A 137 -6.05 7.17 2.20
C ALA A 137 -5.81 5.71 2.59
N VAL A 138 -4.63 5.20 2.25
CA VAL A 138 -4.08 4.00 2.87
C VAL A 138 -2.97 4.46 3.82
N THR A 139 -3.09 4.16 5.10
CA THR A 139 -2.06 4.43 6.11
C THR A 139 -1.40 3.11 6.50
N LEU A 140 -0.10 2.99 6.25
CA LEU A 140 0.72 1.95 6.84
C LEU A 140 1.31 2.57 8.11
N GLU A 141 0.86 2.17 9.30
CA GLU A 141 1.34 2.71 10.59
C GLU A 141 2.79 2.34 10.86
N ASP A 142 3.38 1.45 10.06
CA ASP A 142 4.79 1.11 10.12
C ASP A 142 5.47 1.48 8.80
N ARG A 143 5.91 2.74 8.66
CA ARG A 143 7.03 3.05 7.74
C ARG A 143 8.31 2.50 8.35
N ARG A 144 8.41 1.18 8.39
CA ARG A 144 9.59 0.50 8.88
C ARG A 144 10.74 0.86 7.96
N THR A 145 11.79 1.48 8.49
CA THR A 145 13.04 1.63 7.75
C THR A 145 13.77 0.30 7.78
N ALA A 146 13.98 -0.31 6.61
CA ALA A 146 14.83 -1.49 6.49
C ALA A 146 16.25 -1.02 6.16
N ASP A 147 17.14 -1.13 7.15
CA ASP A 147 18.56 -0.83 7.00
C ASP A 147 19.38 -2.13 7.06
N SER A 148 20.30 -2.31 6.12
CA SER A 148 21.23 -3.44 6.10
C SER A 148 22.63 -3.00 5.68
N LEU A 149 23.65 -3.63 6.26
CA LEU A 149 25.06 -3.42 5.93
C LEU A 149 25.72 -4.76 5.66
N THR A 150 26.28 -4.93 4.46
CA THR A 150 27.10 -6.09 4.10
C THR A 150 28.51 -5.62 3.74
N ASN A 151 29.52 -6.17 4.41
CA ASN A 151 30.92 -5.96 4.05
C ASN A 151 31.38 -7.08 3.12
N VAL A 152 31.99 -6.71 2.01
CA VAL A 152 32.57 -7.64 1.03
C VAL A 152 33.99 -7.22 0.70
N ALA A 153 34.80 -8.17 0.25
CA ALA A 153 36.15 -7.90 -0.22
C ALA A 153 36.44 -8.70 -1.48
N ASP A 154 37.20 -8.11 -2.39
CA ASP A 154 37.69 -8.75 -3.58
C ASP A 154 39.21 -8.73 -3.59
N THR A 155 39.84 -9.88 -3.81
CA THR A 155 41.31 -10.07 -3.75
C THR A 155 41.98 -9.75 -5.09
N GLY A 156 41.56 -8.67 -5.75
CA GLY A 156 42.16 -8.21 -7.00
C GLY A 156 41.70 -8.98 -8.24
N ASP A 157 40.45 -9.45 -8.26
CA ASP A 157 39.82 -10.02 -9.45
C ASP A 157 39.01 -8.92 -10.17
N THR A 158 39.25 -8.77 -11.48
CA THR A 158 38.54 -7.79 -12.30
C THR A 158 37.18 -8.29 -12.80
N THR A 159 36.80 -9.52 -12.43
CA THR A 159 35.51 -10.12 -12.76
C THR A 159 34.46 -9.75 -11.72
N PHE A 160 33.25 -9.37 -12.16
CA PHE A 160 32.16 -9.04 -11.26
C PHE A 160 31.71 -10.23 -10.42
N LYS A 161 31.57 -9.97 -9.12
CA LYS A 161 31.03 -10.88 -8.11
C LYS A 161 29.74 -10.29 -7.55
N ASP A 162 28.86 -11.17 -7.13
CA ASP A 162 27.60 -10.79 -6.50
C ASP A 162 27.81 -10.50 -5.02
N ALA A 163 27.20 -9.40 -4.55
CA ALA A 163 26.89 -9.26 -3.13
C ALA A 163 25.60 -10.05 -2.80
N VAL A 164 24.97 -9.70 -1.68
CA VAL A 164 23.70 -10.32 -1.26
C VAL A 164 22.56 -9.91 -2.20
N VAL A 165 21.76 -10.89 -2.60
CA VAL A 165 20.48 -10.68 -3.30
C VAL A 165 19.42 -10.32 -2.28
N VAL A 166 18.67 -9.24 -2.54
CA VAL A 166 17.63 -8.75 -1.66
C VAL A 166 16.29 -8.77 -2.39
N ASP A 167 15.25 -9.29 -1.73
CA ASP A 167 13.86 -9.08 -2.15
C ASP A 167 13.44 -7.67 -1.73
N VAL A 168 13.10 -6.84 -2.71
CA VAL A 168 12.73 -5.43 -2.51
C VAL A 168 11.29 -5.14 -2.87
N LEU A 169 10.47 -6.18 -3.10
CA LEU A 169 9.08 -6.03 -3.50
C LEU A 169 8.20 -5.42 -2.40
N GLU A 170 8.59 -5.64 -1.14
CA GLU A 170 7.87 -5.12 0.03
C GLU A 170 8.22 -3.65 0.33
N PHE A 171 9.18 -3.04 -0.39
CA PHE A 171 9.63 -1.66 -0.14
C PHE A 171 9.00 -0.66 -1.10
N SER A 172 8.46 0.43 -0.57
CA SER A 172 7.94 1.57 -1.35
C SER A 172 9.05 2.45 -1.94
N THR A 173 10.19 2.56 -1.26
CA THR A 173 11.40 3.23 -1.79
C THR A 173 12.65 2.53 -1.28
N VAL A 174 13.65 2.30 -2.13
CA VAL A 174 14.93 1.69 -1.74
C VAL A 174 16.10 2.47 -2.32
N THR A 175 17.14 2.65 -1.52
CA THR A 175 18.44 3.18 -1.90
C THR A 175 19.52 2.18 -1.53
N PHE A 176 20.43 1.91 -2.45
CA PHE A 176 21.64 1.15 -2.18
C PHE A 176 22.81 2.12 -2.10
N ALA A 177 23.77 1.87 -1.21
CA ALA A 177 25.04 2.58 -1.23
C ALA A 177 26.18 1.58 -1.28
N ALA A 178 27.21 1.90 -2.06
CA ALA A 178 28.47 1.17 -2.02
C ALA A 178 29.57 2.13 -1.63
N ARG A 179 30.31 1.80 -0.57
CA ARG A 179 31.48 2.56 -0.11
C ARG A 179 32.72 1.69 -0.27
N ASN A 180 33.73 2.20 -0.95
CA ASN A 180 35.05 1.60 -0.95
C ASN A 180 35.73 1.92 0.38
N ALA A 181 35.85 0.92 1.24
CA ALA A 181 36.51 1.01 2.54
C ALA A 181 38.03 0.80 2.44
N GLY A 182 38.54 0.39 1.28
CA GLY A 182 39.97 0.25 1.01
C GLY A 182 40.66 1.59 0.77
N THR A 183 41.99 1.57 0.84
CA THR A 183 42.87 2.74 0.69
C THR A 183 43.70 2.75 -0.59
N SER A 184 43.82 1.61 -1.28
CA SER A 184 44.83 1.41 -2.33
C SER A 184 44.30 1.03 -3.71
N ASN A 185 43.10 0.43 -3.79
CA ASN A 185 42.50 0.03 -5.07
C ASN A 185 41.10 0.60 -5.20
N SER A 186 40.73 0.97 -6.41
CA SER A 186 39.35 1.34 -6.71
C SER A 186 38.49 0.10 -6.91
N ALA A 187 37.19 0.23 -6.63
CA ALA A 187 36.19 -0.78 -6.93
C ALA A 187 35.40 -0.42 -8.19
N LEU A 188 35.00 -1.40 -8.97
CA LEU A 188 33.90 -1.26 -9.92
C LEU A 188 32.64 -1.79 -9.26
N VAL A 189 31.56 -1.02 -9.26
CA VAL A 189 30.28 -1.42 -8.67
C VAL A 189 29.12 -1.12 -9.61
N ARG A 190 28.08 -1.95 -9.58
CA ARG A 190 26.85 -1.71 -10.34
C ARG A 190 25.64 -2.31 -9.66
N LEU A 191 24.49 -1.65 -9.81
CA LEU A 191 23.21 -2.19 -9.39
C LEU A 191 22.70 -3.18 -10.45
N GLN A 192 22.24 -4.34 -10.01
CA GLN A 192 21.58 -5.35 -10.84
C GLN A 192 20.15 -5.56 -10.34
N LEU A 193 19.23 -5.75 -11.28
CA LEU A 193 17.80 -5.89 -11.05
C LEU A 193 17.29 -7.18 -11.69
N SER A 194 16.35 -7.86 -11.04
CA SER A 194 15.76 -9.12 -11.51
C SER A 194 14.31 -9.29 -11.05
N ALA A 195 13.48 -9.91 -11.87
CA ALA A 195 12.12 -10.31 -11.49
C ALA A 195 12.06 -11.72 -10.84
N ASP A 196 13.04 -12.58 -11.13
CA ASP A 196 12.99 -14.01 -10.85
C ASP A 196 14.15 -14.52 -9.96
N SER A 197 15.08 -13.64 -9.57
CA SER A 197 16.31 -13.92 -8.81
C SER A 197 17.36 -14.76 -9.56
N VAL A 198 17.17 -14.99 -10.86
CA VAL A 198 18.08 -15.78 -11.71
C VAL A 198 18.70 -14.89 -12.78
N LEU A 199 17.86 -14.24 -13.60
CA LEU A 199 18.31 -13.35 -14.67
C LEU A 199 18.39 -11.93 -14.14
N PHE A 200 19.59 -11.38 -14.17
CA PHE A 200 19.88 -10.03 -13.68
C PHE A 200 20.36 -9.14 -14.81
N ASP A 201 19.73 -7.96 -14.91
CA ASP A 201 20.14 -6.90 -15.82
C ASP A 201 20.75 -5.73 -15.05
N THR A 202 21.67 -5.03 -15.70
CA THR A 202 22.27 -3.83 -15.11
C THR A 202 21.28 -2.68 -15.15
N ASP A 203 21.12 -2.01 -14.01
CA ASP A 203 20.31 -0.80 -13.94
C ASP A 203 20.89 0.30 -14.84
N THR A 204 20.05 1.24 -15.26
CA THR A 204 20.41 2.33 -16.17
C THR A 204 21.57 3.21 -15.69
N THR A 205 21.85 3.23 -14.38
CA THR A 205 23.01 3.92 -13.80
C THR A 205 24.36 3.36 -14.31
N GLY A 206 24.39 2.09 -14.73
CA GLY A 206 25.59 1.45 -15.26
C GLY A 206 26.64 1.12 -14.20
N THR A 207 27.87 0.90 -14.64
CA THR A 207 29.03 0.62 -13.78
C THR A 207 29.68 1.91 -13.31
N ILE A 208 29.91 2.01 -12.01
CA ILE A 208 30.57 3.13 -11.34
C ILE A 208 31.95 2.68 -10.82
N THR A 209 32.96 3.52 -11.04
CA THR A 209 34.27 3.36 -10.42
C THR A 209 34.31 4.13 -9.11
N LEU A 210 34.52 3.43 -7.99
CA LEU A 210 34.69 4.00 -6.66
C LEU A 210 36.18 4.06 -6.30
N ALA A 211 36.74 5.26 -6.28
CA ALA A 211 38.09 5.49 -5.76
C ALA A 211 38.18 5.07 -4.27
N PRO A 212 39.39 4.79 -3.74
CA PRO A 212 39.58 4.49 -2.33
C PRO A 212 38.88 5.49 -1.41
N THR A 213 38.26 5.00 -0.33
CA THR A 213 37.51 5.79 0.67
C THR A 213 36.25 6.54 0.19
N THR A 214 35.86 6.41 -1.09
CA THR A 214 34.68 7.08 -1.65
C THR A 214 33.42 6.21 -1.61
N GLN A 215 32.26 6.81 -1.81
CA GLN A 215 30.98 6.12 -1.85
C GLN A 215 30.07 6.65 -2.96
N PHE A 216 29.12 5.82 -3.38
CA PHE A 216 28.09 6.18 -4.34
C PHE A 216 26.74 5.58 -3.93
N PHE A 217 25.66 6.28 -4.26
CA PHE A 217 24.28 5.88 -3.97
C PHE A 217 23.56 5.53 -5.26
N PHE A 218 22.97 4.34 -5.31
CA PHE A 218 22.11 3.87 -6.38
C PHE A 218 20.64 3.96 -5.95
N VAL A 219 19.83 4.54 -6.82
CA VAL A 219 18.37 4.48 -6.72
C VAL A 219 17.88 3.69 -7.94
N PRO A 220 17.19 2.56 -7.77
CA PRO A 220 16.74 1.77 -8.90
C PRO A 220 15.82 2.58 -9.81
N TYR A 221 16.09 2.59 -11.12
CA TYR A 221 15.21 3.26 -12.07
C TYR A 221 13.91 2.47 -12.31
N LYS A 222 13.93 1.16 -12.08
CA LYS A 222 12.77 0.27 -12.15
C LYS A 222 12.63 -0.50 -10.83
N PHE A 223 11.40 -0.62 -10.36
CA PHE A 223 11.07 -1.47 -9.22
C PHE A 223 10.71 -2.87 -9.71
N VAL A 224 11.59 -3.82 -9.45
CA VAL A 224 11.40 -5.26 -9.70
C VAL A 224 11.69 -6.03 -8.41
N LYS A 225 11.27 -7.30 -8.36
CA LYS A 225 11.25 -8.08 -7.12
C LYS A 225 12.61 -8.20 -6.43
N TYR A 226 13.70 -8.39 -7.17
CA TYR A 226 15.03 -8.63 -6.60
C TYR A 226 16.06 -7.62 -7.08
N ALA A 227 16.96 -7.25 -6.18
CA ALA A 227 18.08 -6.37 -6.47
C ALA A 227 19.35 -6.82 -5.77
N LYS A 228 20.51 -6.52 -6.36
CA LYS A 228 21.82 -6.76 -5.76
C LYS A 228 22.86 -5.75 -6.26
N ILE A 229 23.89 -5.51 -5.46
CA ILE A 229 25.11 -4.85 -5.94
C ILE A 229 26.08 -5.91 -6.44
N GLN A 230 26.62 -5.71 -7.64
CA GLN A 230 27.79 -6.43 -8.12
C GLN A 230 29.04 -5.58 -7.94
N TYR A 231 30.17 -6.22 -7.67
CA TYR A 231 31.44 -5.56 -7.46
C TYR A 231 32.62 -6.32 -8.05
N ALA A 232 33.69 -5.60 -8.40
CA ALA A 232 34.98 -6.15 -8.81
C ALA A 232 36.11 -5.20 -8.40
N SER A 233 37.34 -5.69 -8.32
CA SER A 233 38.51 -4.82 -8.24
C SER A 233 38.76 -4.13 -9.58
N GLN A 234 39.18 -2.86 -9.56
CA GLN A 234 39.57 -2.18 -10.80
C GLN A 234 40.95 -2.68 -11.28
N THR A 235 41.89 -2.82 -10.36
CA THR A 235 43.25 -3.30 -10.65
C THR A 235 43.42 -4.73 -10.18
N ALA A 236 43.96 -5.59 -11.05
CA ALA A 236 44.24 -6.97 -10.72
C ALA A 236 45.26 -7.10 -9.58
N ALA A 237 45.15 -8.16 -8.77
CA ALA A 237 46.00 -8.48 -7.62
C ALA A 237 46.03 -7.47 -6.46
N LEU A 238 45.32 -6.34 -6.56
CA LEU A 238 45.14 -5.39 -5.46
C LEU A 238 43.80 -5.63 -4.78
N THR A 239 43.81 -5.81 -3.46
CA THR A 239 42.57 -6.06 -2.70
C THR A 239 41.71 -4.80 -2.62
N THR A 240 40.41 -4.97 -2.80
CA THR A 240 39.40 -3.93 -2.64
C THR A 240 38.39 -4.36 -1.57
N SER A 241 38.06 -3.48 -0.63
CA SER A 241 37.07 -3.75 0.42
C SER A 241 35.89 -2.80 0.26
N LEU A 242 34.67 -3.32 0.34
CA LEU A 242 33.44 -2.55 0.17
C LEU A 242 32.50 -2.75 1.35
N SER A 243 31.85 -1.67 1.74
CA SER A 243 30.67 -1.66 2.60
C SER A 243 29.45 -1.34 1.76
N ILE A 244 28.51 -2.27 1.66
CA ILE A 244 27.28 -2.14 0.88
C ILE A 244 26.13 -1.93 1.84
N PHE A 245 25.44 -0.81 1.68
CA PHE A 245 24.29 -0.42 2.49
C PHE A 245 23.02 -0.55 1.67
N LEU A 246 21.94 -0.94 2.33
CA LEU A 246 20.58 -0.80 1.84
C LEU A 246 19.83 0.02 2.87
N GLN A 247 19.09 1.02 2.40
CA GLN A 247 18.12 1.76 3.18
C GLN A 247 16.82 1.82 2.39
N ALA A 248 15.73 1.37 3.00
CA ALA A 248 14.43 1.34 2.37
C ALA A 248 13.33 1.78 3.31
N HIS A 249 12.25 2.29 2.72
CA HIS A 249 10.96 2.42 3.39
C HIS A 249 10.07 1.26 2.96
N VAL A 250 9.43 0.61 3.92
CA VAL A 250 8.32 -0.31 3.70
C VAL A 250 7.09 0.53 3.35
#